data_AF-A0A1V8SH79-F1
#
_entry.id   AF-A0A1V8SH79-F1
#
_cell.length_a   1.000
_cell.length_b   1.000
_cell.length_c   1.000
_cell.angle_alpha   90.00
_cell.angle_beta   90.00
_cell.angle_gamma   90.00
#
_symmetry.space_group_name_H-M   'P 1'
#
loop_
_entity.id
_entity.type
_entity.pdbx_description
1 polymer ?
#
loop_
_entity_poly.entity_id
_entity_poly.type
_entity_poly.pdbx_seq_one_letter_code
_entity_poly.pdbx_strand_id
1 'polypeptide(L)'
;MPGPRRIRIRSEEMGQICTVDIDRMEYVLDDRTRVRVGDNYQRGIREAYESYNARQAQPESPPSTTAYNTASGRRQAGSGDQPRSLGRRADREDSPDKLAANFRRLNVRNNVSDGSRDREKGEAVQSEDEVPVPRPGGRRSSNQATASLRREPRGSGSPPQHQRSQHSPAPDEPSSPLAERNKLIVTLMRVYNVPARDAIAVADLVEEDHTPVAAIRIHNLIHSDWSKDAAIRISALIDAGHPKNVAIQAYELEEDDRPIGIALAMARLMVQGASEDAAESTTDLIRMGVETPLARRAGQTRDAGLTRGSVEVVGKALLSKYTFEEAVRIARRHQSGISFAKSVEAED
;
A
#
# COMPACT_ATOMS: atom_id res chain seq x y z
N MET A 1 20.66 -26.60 -18.80
CA MET A 1 19.63 -25.54 -18.72
C MET A 1 18.82 -25.79 -17.45
N PRO A 2 18.78 -24.87 -16.47
CA PRO A 2 17.81 -24.97 -15.37
C PRO A 2 16.38 -24.91 -15.92
N GLY A 3 15.44 -25.64 -15.31
CA GLY A 3 14.03 -25.58 -15.67
C GLY A 3 13.37 -24.27 -15.23
N PRO A 4 12.20 -23.90 -15.81
CA PRO A 4 11.48 -22.68 -15.43
C PRO A 4 11.06 -22.74 -13.96
N ARG A 5 11.33 -21.67 -13.22
CA ARG A 5 11.03 -21.59 -11.79
C ARG A 5 9.55 -21.36 -11.57
N ARG A 6 8.93 -22.23 -10.77
CA ARG A 6 7.48 -22.29 -10.58
C ARG A 6 7.11 -22.29 -9.10
N ILE A 7 6.16 -21.42 -8.73
CA ILE A 7 5.61 -21.35 -7.37
C ILE A 7 4.10 -21.55 -7.45
N ARG A 8 3.54 -22.42 -6.61
CA ARG A 8 2.09 -22.59 -6.49
C ARG A 8 1.54 -21.58 -5.48
N ILE A 9 0.62 -20.73 -5.92
CA ILE A 9 -0.02 -19.70 -5.09
C ILE A 9 -1.54 -19.75 -5.25
N ARG A 10 -2.26 -19.25 -4.25
CA ARG A 10 -3.71 -18.98 -4.37
C ARG A 10 -3.85 -17.54 -4.85
N SER A 11 -4.29 -17.34 -6.09
CA SER A 11 -4.50 -15.99 -6.63
C SER A 11 -5.88 -15.50 -6.24
N GLU A 12 -5.94 -14.31 -5.63
CA GLU A 12 -7.19 -13.64 -5.27
C GLU A 12 -7.92 -13.11 -6.50
N GLU A 13 -7.17 -12.59 -7.48
CA GLU A 13 -7.67 -12.13 -8.79
C GLU A 13 -8.40 -13.24 -9.56
N MET A 14 -7.92 -14.49 -9.44
CA MET A 14 -8.44 -15.65 -10.16
C MET A 14 -9.34 -16.54 -9.29
N GLY A 15 -9.46 -16.29 -7.99
CA GLY A 15 -10.21 -17.10 -7.02
C GLY A 15 -9.68 -18.53 -6.79
N GLN A 16 -8.60 -18.95 -7.45
CA GLN A 16 -8.15 -20.34 -7.54
C GLN A 16 -6.64 -20.51 -7.28
N ILE A 17 -6.23 -21.77 -7.09
CA ILE A 17 -4.82 -22.12 -6.96
C ILE A 17 -4.20 -22.22 -8.37
N CYS A 18 -3.11 -21.51 -8.59
CA CYS A 18 -2.41 -21.45 -9.88
C CYS A 18 -0.89 -21.57 -9.67
N THR A 19 -0.15 -21.88 -10.73
CA THR A 19 1.30 -22.01 -10.68
C THR A 19 1.94 -20.85 -11.45
N VAL A 20 2.60 -19.92 -10.77
CA VAL A 20 3.28 -18.80 -11.45
C VAL A 20 4.64 -19.26 -11.97
N ASP A 21 4.89 -19.05 -13.27
CA ASP A 21 6.19 -19.12 -13.92
C ASP A 21 6.93 -17.79 -13.68
N ILE A 22 7.86 -17.76 -12.71
CA ILE A 22 8.50 -16.52 -12.23
C ILE A 22 9.33 -15.87 -13.35
N ASP A 23 10.01 -16.69 -14.15
CA ASP A 23 10.92 -16.22 -15.19
C ASP A 23 10.14 -15.53 -16.35
N ARG A 24 8.82 -15.74 -16.43
CA ARG A 24 7.93 -15.14 -17.46
C ARG A 24 6.85 -14.20 -16.92
N MET A 25 6.59 -14.22 -15.61
CA MET A 25 5.45 -13.55 -14.96
C MET A 25 4.11 -13.95 -15.59
N GLU A 26 3.91 -15.27 -15.73
CA GLU A 26 2.68 -15.89 -16.25
C GLU A 26 2.08 -16.82 -15.19
N TYR A 27 0.77 -16.70 -14.93
CA TYR A 27 0.00 -17.76 -14.30
C TYR A 27 -0.12 -18.94 -15.26
N VAL A 28 0.29 -20.12 -14.83
CA VAL A 28 0.01 -21.41 -15.47
C VAL A 28 -1.11 -22.09 -14.69
N LEU A 29 -2.22 -22.32 -15.37
CA LEU A 29 -3.41 -22.97 -14.82
C LEU A 29 -3.35 -24.49 -15.02
N ASP A 30 -4.25 -25.23 -14.37
CA ASP A 30 -4.24 -26.69 -14.38
C ASP A 30 -4.57 -27.27 -15.79
N ASP A 31 -5.30 -26.53 -16.62
CA ASP A 31 -5.53 -26.79 -18.05
C ASP A 31 -4.31 -26.45 -18.96
N ARG A 32 -3.22 -25.95 -18.36
CA ARG A 32 -2.00 -25.41 -19.00
C ARG A 32 -2.18 -24.09 -19.74
N THR A 33 -3.34 -23.44 -19.64
CA THR A 33 -3.54 -22.07 -20.13
C THR A 33 -2.60 -21.12 -19.40
N ARG A 34 -2.10 -20.12 -20.14
CA ARG A 34 -1.18 -19.10 -19.63
C ARG A 34 -1.87 -17.74 -19.62
N VAL A 35 -1.91 -17.10 -18.45
CA VAL A 35 -2.45 -15.76 -18.27
C VAL A 35 -1.33 -14.87 -17.73
N ARG A 36 -1.11 -13.70 -18.33
CA ARG A 36 -0.07 -12.77 -17.87
C ARG A 36 -0.47 -12.21 -16.50
N VAL A 37 0.45 -12.21 -15.54
CA VAL A 37 0.21 -11.67 -14.20
C VAL A 37 -0.01 -10.15 -14.29
N GLY A 38 -1.04 -9.61 -13.63
CA GLY A 38 -1.32 -8.16 -13.61
C GLY A 38 -0.19 -7.35 -12.96
N ASP A 39 0.08 -6.14 -13.45
CA ASP A 39 1.29 -5.37 -13.10
C ASP A 39 1.43 -5.06 -11.59
N ASN A 40 0.32 -4.90 -10.88
CA ASN A 40 0.31 -4.73 -9.42
C ASN A 40 0.81 -6.01 -8.69
N TYR A 41 0.44 -7.19 -9.20
CA TYR A 41 0.77 -8.48 -8.61
C TYR A 41 2.18 -8.96 -9.00
N GLN A 42 2.68 -8.57 -10.19
CA GLN A 42 4.08 -8.79 -10.61
C GLN A 42 5.08 -8.21 -9.60
N ARG A 43 4.78 -7.04 -9.04
CA ARG A 43 5.65 -6.36 -8.06
C ARG A 43 5.75 -7.16 -6.76
N GLY A 44 4.61 -7.49 -6.14
CA GLY A 44 4.58 -8.26 -4.90
C GLY A 44 5.21 -9.65 -5.04
N ILE A 45 5.02 -10.33 -6.17
CA ILE A 45 5.68 -11.62 -6.44
C ILE A 45 7.20 -11.46 -6.54
N ARG A 46 7.70 -10.40 -7.19
CA ARG A 46 9.13 -10.13 -7.32
C ARG A 46 9.76 -9.81 -5.96
N GLU A 47 9.17 -8.90 -5.20
CA GLU A 47 9.65 -8.48 -3.87
C GLU A 47 9.65 -9.67 -2.88
N ALA A 48 8.62 -10.52 -2.90
CA ALA A 48 8.55 -11.73 -2.09
C ALA A 48 9.64 -12.76 -2.48
N TYR A 49 9.90 -12.94 -3.78
CA TYR A 49 10.92 -13.87 -4.27
C TYR A 49 12.35 -13.38 -4.00
N GLU A 50 12.61 -12.08 -4.15
CA GLU A 50 13.87 -11.44 -3.78
C GLU A 50 14.12 -11.54 -2.27
N SER A 51 13.08 -11.28 -1.45
CA SER A 51 13.14 -11.45 0.01
C SER A 51 13.42 -12.90 0.43
N TYR A 52 12.85 -13.89 -0.27
CA TYR A 52 13.11 -15.31 -0.03
C TYR A 52 14.57 -15.68 -0.36
N ASN A 53 15.08 -15.24 -1.51
CA ASN A 53 16.47 -15.48 -1.91
C ASN A 53 17.47 -14.78 -0.98
N ALA A 54 17.17 -13.56 -0.52
CA ALA A 54 18.01 -12.83 0.44
C ALA A 54 18.14 -13.58 1.79
N ARG A 55 17.07 -14.26 2.23
CA ARG A 55 17.09 -15.11 3.44
C ARG A 55 17.86 -16.41 3.22
N GLN A 56 17.74 -17.04 2.04
CA GLN A 56 18.53 -18.22 1.65
C GLN A 56 20.02 -17.93 1.47
N ALA A 57 20.39 -16.68 1.15
CA ALA A 57 21.77 -16.26 0.91
C ALA A 57 22.54 -15.85 2.18
N GLN A 58 21.90 -15.82 3.36
CA GLN A 58 22.62 -15.59 4.61
C GLN A 58 23.31 -16.89 5.06
N PRO A 59 24.64 -16.90 5.23
CA PRO A 59 25.33 -18.07 5.78
C PRO A 59 24.87 -18.28 7.22
N GLU A 60 24.56 -19.52 7.59
CA GLU A 60 24.27 -19.89 8.98
C GLU A 60 25.45 -19.47 9.87
N SER A 61 25.17 -18.62 10.85
CA SER A 61 26.18 -18.18 11.82
C SER A 61 26.83 -19.40 12.48
N PRO A 62 28.17 -19.54 12.47
CA PRO A 62 28.82 -20.69 13.07
C PRO A 62 28.50 -20.78 14.57
N PRO A 63 28.32 -21.99 15.13
CA PRO A 63 27.90 -22.16 16.50
C PRO A 63 28.90 -21.55 17.49
N SER A 64 28.38 -20.82 18.47
CA SER A 64 29.17 -20.14 19.50
C SER A 64 30.02 -21.12 20.31
N THR A 65 31.34 -21.08 20.12
CA THR A 65 32.32 -21.82 20.91
C THR A 65 32.54 -21.17 22.28
N THR A 66 31.55 -21.31 23.17
CA THR A 66 31.69 -20.96 24.59
C THR A 66 32.01 -22.21 25.42
N ALA A 67 33.21 -22.76 25.21
CA ALA A 67 33.78 -23.85 26.01
C ALA A 67 35.30 -23.66 26.15
N TYR A 68 35.85 -24.08 27.29
CA TYR A 68 37.23 -23.87 27.75
C TYR A 68 37.61 -22.43 28.15
N ASN A 69 37.53 -22.15 29.44
CA ASN A 69 38.75 -21.93 30.24
C ASN A 69 38.47 -21.97 31.75
N THR A 70 38.91 -23.04 32.42
CA THR A 70 38.90 -23.16 33.88
C THR A 70 40.30 -23.05 34.48
N ALA A 71 40.48 -22.04 35.33
CA ALA A 71 41.40 -21.97 36.47
C ALA A 71 42.93 -22.12 36.24
N SER A 72 43.63 -20.97 36.12
CA SER A 72 44.90 -20.61 36.82
C SER A 72 45.34 -19.16 36.50
N GLY A 73 46.07 -18.41 37.36
CA GLY A 73 46.33 -18.63 38.79
C GLY A 73 47.43 -17.74 39.42
N ARG A 74 47.20 -17.29 40.68
CA ARG A 74 48.19 -16.91 41.73
C ARG A 74 49.00 -15.57 41.63
N ARG A 75 48.62 -14.63 42.52
CA ARG A 75 49.43 -13.61 43.26
C ARG A 75 50.17 -12.48 42.49
N GLN A 76 49.80 -11.22 42.82
CA GLN A 76 50.65 -10.34 43.65
C GLN A 76 49.84 -9.18 44.28
N ALA A 77 50.45 -8.42 45.18
CA ALA A 77 49.78 -7.46 46.07
C ALA A 77 50.22 -6.00 45.80
N GLY A 78 49.40 -5.03 46.21
CA GLY A 78 49.74 -3.61 46.20
C GLY A 78 48.61 -2.72 46.73
N SER A 79 48.96 -1.78 47.60
CA SER A 79 48.20 -0.58 48.00
C SER A 79 47.43 0.07 46.83
N GLY A 80 46.28 0.71 47.02
CA GLY A 80 45.66 1.20 48.25
C GLY A 80 45.32 2.67 48.09
N ASP A 81 44.03 3.00 48.00
CA ASP A 81 43.43 4.29 48.38
C ASP A 81 41.90 4.21 48.25
N GLN A 82 41.18 4.81 49.20
CA GLN A 82 39.78 5.21 49.01
C GLN A 82 39.75 6.70 48.67
N PRO A 83 38.69 7.19 47.98
CA PRO A 83 37.66 7.83 48.80
C PRO A 83 36.21 7.61 48.35
N ARG A 84 35.35 7.53 49.38
CA ARG A 84 33.97 8.04 49.45
C ARG A 84 32.96 7.66 48.36
N SER A 85 32.09 6.76 48.78
CA SER A 85 30.70 6.63 48.32
C SER A 85 29.94 7.96 48.23
N LEU A 86 29.22 8.13 47.12
CA LEU A 86 27.89 8.72 47.10
C LEU A 86 26.94 7.71 46.45
N GLY A 87 25.95 7.24 47.21
CA GLY A 87 24.97 6.28 46.71
C GLY A 87 23.79 6.97 46.05
N ARG A 88 23.22 6.32 45.04
CA ARG A 88 21.77 6.36 44.79
C ARG A 88 21.25 4.95 44.56
N ARG A 89 20.25 4.57 45.36
CA ARG A 89 19.39 3.41 45.10
C ARG A 89 18.39 3.78 44.01
N ALA A 90 18.25 2.89 43.05
CA ALA A 90 17.00 2.29 42.58
C ALA A 90 17.47 0.96 41.94
N ASP A 91 17.17 -0.22 42.48
CA ASP A 91 15.85 -0.88 42.47
C ASP A 91 15.20 -0.87 41.07
N ARG A 92 14.74 -1.99 40.49
CA ARG A 92 14.99 -3.42 40.73
C ARG A 92 14.40 -4.17 39.52
N GLU A 93 15.09 -5.21 39.06
CA GLU A 93 14.60 -6.36 38.26
C GLU A 93 13.19 -6.26 37.63
N ASP A 94 13.10 -6.28 36.30
CA ASP A 94 12.07 -7.10 35.64
C ASP A 94 12.66 -7.85 34.44
N SER A 95 12.45 -9.17 34.43
CA SER A 95 13.06 -10.11 33.49
C SER A 95 12.25 -10.19 32.19
N PRO A 96 12.87 -10.33 31.00
CA PRO A 96 12.16 -10.39 29.72
C PRO A 96 11.15 -11.55 29.61
N ASP A 97 11.26 -12.59 30.45
CA ASP A 97 10.41 -13.78 30.41
C ASP A 97 8.94 -13.55 30.82
N LYS A 98 8.59 -12.41 31.43
CA LYS A 98 7.20 -12.14 31.86
C LYS A 98 6.27 -11.63 30.74
N LEU A 99 6.80 -11.13 29.62
CA LEU A 99 5.97 -10.58 28.54
C LEU A 99 5.31 -11.66 27.66
N ALA A 100 5.86 -12.88 27.62
CA ALA A 100 5.34 -13.97 26.80
C ALA A 100 4.01 -14.57 27.30
N ALA A 101 3.60 -14.27 28.55
CA ALA A 101 2.44 -14.90 29.20
C ALA A 101 1.08 -14.25 28.86
N ASN A 102 1.05 -12.97 28.48
CA ASN A 102 -0.21 -12.22 28.31
C ASN A 102 -0.90 -12.42 26.95
N PHE A 103 -0.17 -12.76 25.89
CA PHE A 103 -0.76 -12.94 24.55
C PHE A 103 -1.60 -14.23 24.38
N ARG A 104 -1.54 -15.19 25.30
CA ARG A 104 -2.30 -16.45 25.21
C ARG A 104 -3.64 -16.45 25.93
N ARG A 105 -4.08 -15.34 26.52
CA ARG A 105 -5.33 -15.26 27.32
C ARG A 105 -6.50 -14.50 26.68
N LEU A 106 -6.35 -14.00 25.46
CA LEU A 106 -7.42 -13.26 24.75
C LEU A 106 -8.23 -14.10 23.74
N ASN A 107 -7.85 -15.36 23.47
CA ASN A 107 -8.50 -16.21 22.46
C ASN A 107 -9.40 -17.33 23.02
N VAL A 108 -9.92 -17.16 24.25
CA VAL A 108 -10.85 -18.13 24.87
C VAL A 108 -12.01 -17.43 25.58
N ARG A 109 -13.04 -17.03 24.82
CA ARG A 109 -14.48 -17.15 25.19
C ARG A 109 -15.42 -16.62 24.10
N ASN A 110 -16.58 -17.30 24.01
CA ASN A 110 -17.78 -17.06 23.16
C ASN A 110 -17.78 -17.91 21.88
N ASN A 111 -18.10 -19.22 22.01
CA ASN A 111 -19.44 -19.81 21.94
C ASN A 111 -20.01 -19.76 20.51
N VAL A 112 -20.05 -20.86 19.76
CA VAL A 112 -20.96 -22.02 19.93
C VAL A 112 -22.42 -21.59 19.88
N SER A 113 -23.04 -21.83 18.72
CA SER A 113 -24.45 -22.22 18.60
C SER A 113 -24.54 -23.33 17.55
N ASP A 114 -25.07 -24.47 17.97
CA ASP A 114 -25.36 -25.65 17.17
C ASP A 114 -26.74 -25.50 16.49
N GLY A 115 -26.98 -26.21 15.37
CA GLY A 115 -28.28 -26.14 14.69
C GLY A 115 -28.34 -26.70 13.27
N SER A 116 -28.76 -27.98 13.15
CA SER A 116 -29.58 -28.60 12.09
C SER A 116 -29.45 -28.10 10.62
N ARG A 117 -29.03 -28.91 9.65
CA ARG A 117 -29.56 -30.20 9.12
C ARG A 117 -30.30 -30.03 7.78
N ASP A 118 -30.15 -31.09 6.98
CA ASP A 118 -30.99 -31.56 5.87
C ASP A 118 -30.88 -30.93 4.47
N ARG A 119 -30.55 -31.83 3.52
CA ARG A 119 -31.01 -31.90 2.11
C ARG A 119 -30.50 -30.82 1.13
N GLU A 120 -30.35 -31.08 -0.18
CA GLU A 120 -30.64 -32.29 -0.96
C GLU A 120 -29.68 -32.48 -2.15
N LYS A 121 -29.69 -33.72 -2.66
CA LYS A 121 -29.07 -34.23 -3.88
C LYS A 121 -29.29 -33.38 -5.14
N GLY A 122 -28.31 -33.44 -6.06
CA GLY A 122 -28.45 -33.09 -7.47
C GLY A 122 -27.28 -33.63 -8.31
N GLU A 123 -27.51 -34.73 -9.04
CA GLU A 123 -26.57 -35.33 -10.00
C GLU A 123 -26.85 -34.84 -11.44
N ALA A 124 -26.08 -35.35 -12.42
CA ALA A 124 -26.02 -35.02 -13.87
C ALA A 124 -25.20 -33.75 -14.19
N VAL A 125 -24.10 -33.77 -14.96
CA VAL A 125 -23.53 -34.73 -15.94
C VAL A 125 -24.39 -34.95 -17.19
N GLN A 126 -24.12 -34.14 -18.24
CA GLN A 126 -23.94 -34.47 -19.67
C GLN A 126 -23.85 -33.14 -20.44
N SER A 127 -22.70 -32.81 -21.06
CA SER A 127 -22.28 -33.20 -22.43
C SER A 127 -22.83 -32.26 -23.51
N GLU A 128 -21.96 -31.42 -24.10
CA GLU A 128 -22.04 -31.05 -25.53
C GLU A 128 -20.61 -30.87 -26.08
N ASP A 129 -20.40 -31.32 -27.32
CA ASP A 129 -19.09 -31.56 -27.94
C ASP A 129 -18.52 -30.38 -28.77
N GLU A 130 -17.21 -30.46 -29.00
CA GLU A 130 -16.44 -29.72 -30.01
C GLU A 130 -17.10 -29.59 -31.39
N VAL A 131 -17.05 -28.39 -31.98
CA VAL A 131 -16.99 -28.18 -33.44
C VAL A 131 -16.04 -26.99 -33.74
N PRO A 132 -15.16 -27.05 -34.77
CA PRO A 132 -13.91 -26.26 -34.77
C PRO A 132 -13.92 -24.94 -35.56
N VAL A 133 -12.86 -24.16 -35.33
CA VAL A 133 -12.49 -22.94 -36.09
C VAL A 133 -11.95 -23.31 -37.49
N PRO A 134 -12.30 -22.53 -38.53
CA PRO A 134 -11.25 -21.95 -39.35
C PRO A 134 -11.42 -20.45 -39.67
N ARG A 135 -10.28 -19.76 -39.69
CA ARG A 135 -10.01 -18.43 -40.30
C ARG A 135 -9.87 -18.58 -41.85
N PRO A 136 -9.57 -17.52 -42.65
CA PRO A 136 -9.88 -16.07 -42.54
C PRO A 136 -10.40 -15.40 -43.84
N GLY A 137 -11.00 -14.21 -43.70
CA GLY A 137 -10.72 -13.04 -44.58
C GLY A 137 -11.59 -12.83 -45.83
N GLY A 138 -11.58 -11.59 -46.35
CA GLY A 138 -12.01 -11.30 -47.74
C GLY A 138 -13.12 -10.26 -47.96
N ARG A 139 -12.78 -8.97 -47.81
CA ARG A 139 -13.13 -7.84 -48.73
C ARG A 139 -14.47 -7.81 -49.51
N ARG A 140 -15.07 -6.60 -49.51
CA ARG A 140 -15.98 -6.00 -50.54
C ARG A 140 -17.39 -6.62 -50.63
N SER A 141 -18.41 -5.99 -51.20
CA SER A 141 -18.77 -4.56 -51.42
C SER A 141 -20.19 -4.54 -52.04
N SER A 142 -20.87 -3.38 -51.98
CA SER A 142 -21.93 -2.94 -52.91
C SER A 142 -23.26 -3.71 -53.05
N ASN A 143 -24.32 -3.00 -52.63
CA ASN A 143 -25.51 -2.64 -53.42
C ASN A 143 -26.70 -3.62 -53.62
N GLN A 144 -27.85 -2.98 -53.86
CA GLN A 144 -29.18 -3.48 -54.25
C GLN A 144 -29.95 -4.18 -53.11
N ALA A 145 -31.05 -3.67 -52.56
CA ALA A 145 -32.20 -2.91 -53.08
C ALA A 145 -33.22 -3.74 -53.90
N THR A 146 -34.27 -4.21 -53.21
CA THR A 146 -35.64 -4.48 -53.70
C THR A 146 -36.52 -4.52 -52.44
N ALA A 147 -37.40 -3.55 -52.19
CA ALA A 147 -38.69 -3.33 -52.85
C ALA A 147 -39.79 -4.32 -52.40
N SER A 148 -40.57 -3.86 -51.40
CA SER A 148 -42.04 -3.96 -51.31
C SER A 148 -42.73 -5.32 -51.45
N LEU A 149 -43.59 -5.63 -50.48
CA LEU A 149 -45.00 -5.96 -50.79
C LEU A 149 -45.95 -5.67 -49.62
N ARG A 150 -47.02 -4.93 -49.92
CA ARG A 150 -48.16 -4.62 -49.02
C ARG A 150 -48.93 -5.89 -48.66
N ARG A 151 -49.46 -5.94 -47.42
CA ARG A 151 -50.87 -6.31 -47.15
C ARG A 151 -51.33 -5.93 -45.74
N GLU A 152 -52.03 -4.81 -45.66
CA GLU A 152 -53.19 -4.65 -44.75
C GLU A 152 -54.39 -5.46 -45.33
N PRO A 153 -55.49 -5.77 -44.59
CA PRO A 153 -56.07 -4.90 -43.54
C PRO A 153 -56.74 -5.55 -42.30
N ARG A 154 -57.03 -4.66 -41.32
CA ARG A 154 -58.20 -4.65 -40.41
C ARG A 154 -58.60 -5.94 -39.68
N GLY A 155 -58.23 -6.00 -38.39
CA GLY A 155 -58.95 -6.76 -37.36
C GLY A 155 -59.28 -5.85 -36.18
N SER A 156 -60.54 -5.44 -36.05
CA SER A 156 -61.03 -4.57 -34.97
C SER A 156 -61.22 -5.33 -33.66
N GLY A 157 -60.68 -4.83 -32.55
CA GLY A 157 -60.85 -5.43 -31.22
C GLY A 157 -60.27 -4.55 -30.11
N SER A 158 -60.99 -3.50 -29.74
CA SER A 158 -60.62 -2.63 -28.61
C SER A 158 -60.95 -3.30 -27.26
N PRO A 159 -59.97 -3.54 -26.37
CA PRO A 159 -60.25 -3.78 -24.96
C PRO A 159 -60.51 -2.45 -24.23
N PRO A 160 -61.24 -2.45 -23.10
CA PRO A 160 -61.71 -1.22 -22.47
C PRO A 160 -60.57 -0.37 -21.90
N GLN A 161 -60.68 0.94 -22.08
CA GLN A 161 -59.89 1.92 -21.32
C GLN A 161 -60.30 1.83 -19.85
N HIS A 162 -59.51 1.12 -19.04
CA HIS A 162 -59.47 1.44 -17.62
C HIS A 162 -58.97 2.88 -17.48
N GLN A 163 -59.81 3.73 -16.90
CA GLN A 163 -59.45 5.08 -16.50
C GLN A 163 -58.29 4.97 -15.52
N ARG A 164 -57.06 5.12 -16.02
CA ARG A 164 -55.88 5.30 -15.20
C ARG A 164 -56.00 6.70 -14.61
N SER A 165 -56.59 6.79 -13.42
CA SER A 165 -56.75 8.02 -12.67
C SER A 165 -55.46 8.82 -12.78
N GLN A 166 -55.57 10.04 -13.30
CA GLN A 166 -54.46 10.98 -13.33
C GLN A 166 -54.20 11.38 -11.88
N HIS A 167 -53.37 10.59 -11.19
CA HIS A 167 -52.71 11.02 -9.98
C HIS A 167 -51.72 12.08 -10.43
N SER A 168 -52.16 13.34 -10.36
CA SER A 168 -51.26 14.48 -10.28
C SER A 168 -50.20 14.14 -9.24
N PRO A 169 -48.89 14.22 -9.55
CA PRO A 169 -47.89 14.12 -8.50
C PRO A 169 -48.21 15.22 -7.49
N ALA A 170 -48.46 14.82 -6.24
CA ALA A 170 -48.66 15.76 -5.15
C ALA A 170 -47.39 16.64 -5.04
N PRO A 171 -47.54 17.94 -4.72
CA PRO A 171 -46.39 18.82 -4.60
C PRO A 171 -45.51 18.35 -3.45
N ASP A 172 -44.28 17.96 -3.78
CA ASP A 172 -43.13 17.68 -2.91
C ASP A 172 -43.45 17.59 -1.41
N GLU A 173 -44.10 16.50 -0.99
CA GLU A 173 -44.07 16.13 0.43
C GLU A 173 -42.59 15.96 0.82
N PRO A 174 -42.12 16.57 1.92
CA PRO A 174 -40.74 16.43 2.35
C PRO A 174 -40.47 14.94 2.58
N SER A 175 -39.63 14.36 1.71
CA SER A 175 -39.30 12.95 1.78
C SER A 175 -38.77 12.63 3.17
N SER A 176 -39.41 11.68 3.86
CA SER A 176 -39.02 11.39 5.24
C SER A 176 -37.54 11.03 5.30
N PRO A 177 -36.79 11.44 6.35
CA PRO A 177 -35.34 11.20 6.40
C PRO A 177 -34.97 9.73 6.20
N LEU A 178 -35.84 8.81 6.64
CA LEU A 178 -35.72 7.37 6.40
C LEU A 178 -35.87 6.98 4.92
N ALA A 179 -36.77 7.62 4.16
CA ALA A 179 -36.92 7.40 2.73
C ALA A 179 -35.70 7.92 1.94
N GLU A 180 -35.14 9.06 2.34
CA GLU A 180 -33.93 9.63 1.75
C GLU A 180 -32.71 8.76 2.01
N ARG A 181 -32.51 8.31 3.26
CA ARG A 181 -31.45 7.36 3.64
C ARG A 181 -31.59 6.02 2.90
N ASN A 182 -32.80 5.47 2.78
CA ASN A 182 -33.03 4.25 2.01
C ASN A 182 -32.70 4.43 0.52
N LYS A 183 -33.05 5.59 -0.06
CA LYS A 183 -32.68 5.96 -1.44
C LYS A 183 -31.16 6.06 -1.59
N LEU A 184 -30.47 6.69 -0.65
CA LEU A 184 -28.99 6.77 -0.60
C LEU A 184 -28.35 5.37 -0.55
N ILE A 185 -28.79 4.49 0.36
CA ILE A 185 -28.28 3.11 0.48
C ILE A 185 -28.46 2.35 -0.85
N VAL A 186 -29.64 2.43 -1.47
CA VAL A 186 -29.90 1.81 -2.79
C VAL A 186 -29.01 2.41 -3.88
N THR A 187 -28.74 3.72 -3.85
CA THR A 187 -27.82 4.39 -4.78
C THR A 187 -26.37 3.95 -4.57
N LEU A 188 -25.88 3.87 -3.33
CA LEU A 188 -24.55 3.35 -3.00
C LEU A 188 -24.36 1.91 -3.51
N MET A 189 -25.37 1.06 -3.32
CA MET A 189 -25.34 -0.33 -3.81
C MET A 189 -25.38 -0.43 -5.35
N ARG A 190 -26.24 0.34 -6.03
CA ARG A 190 -26.49 0.19 -7.48
C ARG A 190 -25.58 1.03 -8.39
N VAL A 191 -25.16 2.20 -7.94
CA VAL A 191 -24.38 3.15 -8.75
C VAL A 191 -22.89 3.05 -8.40
N TYR A 192 -22.58 2.92 -7.10
CA TYR A 192 -21.21 2.86 -6.61
C TYR A 192 -20.73 1.42 -6.30
N ASN A 193 -21.56 0.41 -6.54
CA ASN A 193 -21.27 -1.02 -6.30
C ASN A 193 -20.83 -1.33 -4.84
N VAL A 194 -21.29 -0.56 -3.86
CA VAL A 194 -21.00 -0.81 -2.45
C VAL A 194 -21.73 -2.08 -1.98
N PRO A 195 -21.05 -3.06 -1.36
CA PRO A 195 -21.71 -4.25 -0.86
C PRO A 195 -22.80 -3.91 0.17
N ALA A 196 -23.90 -4.69 0.20
CA ALA A 196 -25.05 -4.40 1.07
C ALA A 196 -24.69 -4.30 2.57
N ARG A 197 -23.71 -5.09 3.03
CA ARG A 197 -23.17 -5.06 4.41
C ARG A 197 -22.45 -3.75 4.75
N ASP A 198 -21.87 -3.10 3.75
CA ASP A 198 -21.01 -1.92 3.86
C ASP A 198 -21.80 -0.62 3.62
N ALA A 199 -22.90 -0.70 2.86
CA ALA A 199 -23.69 0.45 2.41
C ALA A 199 -24.32 1.28 3.55
N ILE A 200 -24.57 0.69 4.72
CA ILE A 200 -25.09 1.42 5.90
C ILE A 200 -24.01 2.35 6.47
N ALA A 201 -22.81 1.82 6.75
CA ALA A 201 -21.70 2.61 7.29
C ALA A 201 -21.18 3.66 6.29
N VAL A 202 -21.23 3.36 4.99
CA VAL A 202 -20.95 4.36 3.95
C VAL A 202 -22.04 5.44 3.90
N ALA A 203 -23.31 5.10 4.13
CA ALA A 203 -24.39 6.10 4.23
C ALA A 203 -24.22 7.01 5.46
N ASP A 204 -23.82 6.46 6.60
CA ASP A 204 -23.50 7.24 7.81
C ASP A 204 -22.41 8.29 7.52
N LEU A 205 -21.33 7.91 6.83
CA LEU A 205 -20.28 8.84 6.40
C LEU A 205 -20.78 9.91 5.42
N VAL A 206 -21.77 9.62 4.57
CA VAL A 206 -22.38 10.62 3.67
C VAL A 206 -23.30 11.58 4.43
N GLU A 207 -23.97 11.12 5.48
CA GLU A 207 -24.74 11.97 6.40
C GLU A 207 -23.84 12.84 7.29
N GLU A 208 -22.55 12.48 7.45
CA GLU A 208 -21.48 13.31 8.03
C GLU A 208 -20.82 14.27 7.00
N ASP A 209 -21.58 14.74 6.02
CA ASP A 209 -21.17 15.68 4.95
C ASP A 209 -20.02 15.21 4.02
N HIS A 210 -19.65 13.92 4.03
CA HIS A 210 -18.70 13.39 3.04
C HIS A 210 -19.38 13.08 1.69
N THR A 211 -18.69 13.36 0.58
CA THR A 211 -19.19 12.92 -0.74
C THR A 211 -19.25 11.39 -0.80
N PRO A 212 -20.16 10.76 -1.58
CA PRO A 212 -20.22 9.30 -1.69
C PRO A 212 -18.88 8.64 -2.06
N VAL A 213 -18.06 9.30 -2.88
CA VAL A 213 -16.73 8.80 -3.26
C VAL A 213 -15.73 8.87 -2.10
N ALA A 214 -15.76 9.96 -1.33
CA ALA A 214 -14.94 10.10 -0.12
C ALA A 214 -15.38 9.12 0.98
N ALA A 215 -16.68 9.01 1.24
CA ALA A 215 -17.27 8.07 2.21
C ALA A 215 -16.87 6.62 1.94
N ILE A 216 -16.96 6.16 0.69
CA ILE A 216 -16.50 4.81 0.29
C ILE A 216 -14.99 4.65 0.54
N ARG A 217 -14.19 5.68 0.24
CA ARG A 217 -12.74 5.64 0.45
C ARG A 217 -12.37 5.58 1.94
N ILE A 218 -13.05 6.37 2.77
CA ILE A 218 -12.90 6.42 4.22
C ILE A 218 -13.29 5.06 4.82
N HIS A 219 -14.45 4.51 4.46
CA HIS A 219 -14.89 3.17 4.89
C HIS A 219 -13.89 2.06 4.56
N ASN A 220 -13.32 2.09 3.35
CA ASN A 220 -12.32 1.12 2.91
C ASN A 220 -10.98 1.27 3.64
N LEU A 221 -10.60 2.50 4.03
CA LEU A 221 -9.41 2.74 4.86
C LEU A 221 -9.64 2.25 6.30
N ILE A 222 -10.82 2.50 6.88
CA ILE A 222 -11.22 1.97 8.20
C ILE A 222 -11.21 0.43 8.20
N HIS A 223 -11.67 -0.20 7.11
CA HIS A 223 -11.57 -1.65 6.91
C HIS A 223 -10.14 -2.18 6.69
N SER A 224 -9.17 -1.28 6.50
CA SER A 224 -7.74 -1.58 6.40
C SER A 224 -6.99 -1.19 7.68
N ASP A 225 -7.66 -1.27 8.83
CA ASP A 225 -7.18 -0.97 10.19
C ASP A 225 -6.73 0.48 10.46
N TRP A 226 -7.08 1.45 9.59
CA TRP A 226 -6.85 2.87 9.86
C TRP A 226 -7.91 3.44 10.81
N SER A 227 -7.52 4.37 11.68
CA SER A 227 -8.48 5.14 12.48
C SER A 227 -9.40 5.97 11.58
N LYS A 228 -10.60 6.31 12.06
CA LYS A 228 -11.54 7.16 11.31
C LYS A 228 -10.91 8.51 10.93
N ASP A 229 -10.17 9.12 11.86
CA ASP A 229 -9.51 10.41 11.65
C ASP A 229 -8.38 10.31 10.62
N ALA A 230 -7.58 9.24 10.68
CA ALA A 230 -6.58 8.93 9.65
C ALA A 230 -7.22 8.74 8.27
N ALA A 231 -8.29 7.96 8.20
CA ALA A 231 -9.01 7.68 6.96
C ALA A 231 -9.59 8.96 6.33
N ILE A 232 -10.13 9.87 7.14
CA ILE A 232 -10.62 11.20 6.71
C ILE A 232 -9.46 12.05 6.18
N ARG A 233 -8.36 12.18 6.93
CA ARG A 233 -7.17 12.95 6.53
C ARG A 233 -6.56 12.44 5.22
N ILE A 234 -6.33 11.12 5.12
CA ILE A 234 -5.82 10.46 3.91
C ILE A 234 -6.77 10.68 2.73
N SER A 235 -8.10 10.61 2.94
CA SER A 235 -9.06 10.90 1.88
C SER A 235 -8.98 12.35 1.41
N ALA A 236 -8.89 13.31 2.32
CA ALA A 236 -8.77 14.74 1.97
C ALA A 236 -7.50 15.03 1.15
N LEU A 237 -6.36 14.40 1.47
CA LEU A 237 -5.14 14.51 0.68
C LEU A 237 -5.30 13.93 -0.74
N ILE A 238 -6.07 12.85 -0.89
CA ILE A 238 -6.37 12.26 -2.21
C ILE A 238 -7.32 13.14 -3.02
N ASP A 239 -8.31 13.77 -2.37
CA ASP A 239 -9.21 14.74 -3.01
C ASP A 239 -8.49 16.05 -3.39
N ALA A 240 -7.42 16.42 -2.67
CA ALA A 240 -6.45 17.43 -3.07
C ALA A 240 -5.52 17.00 -4.23
N GLY A 241 -5.78 15.84 -4.85
CA GLY A 241 -5.08 15.34 -6.03
C GLY A 241 -3.78 14.59 -5.76
N HIS A 242 -3.53 14.16 -4.52
CA HIS A 242 -2.33 13.37 -4.21
C HIS A 242 -2.56 11.86 -4.42
N PRO A 243 -1.61 11.12 -5.02
CA PRO A 243 -1.72 9.67 -5.14
C PRO A 243 -1.90 8.99 -3.78
N LYS A 244 -2.70 7.91 -3.70
CA LYS A 244 -3.05 7.21 -2.45
C LYS A 244 -1.83 6.87 -1.58
N ASN A 245 -0.75 6.38 -2.19
CA ASN A 245 0.49 6.03 -1.46
C ASN A 245 1.23 7.26 -0.92
N VAL A 246 1.23 8.40 -1.65
CA VAL A 246 1.77 9.67 -1.15
C VAL A 246 0.91 10.20 0.00
N ALA A 247 -0.41 10.10 -0.09
CA ALA A 247 -1.33 10.54 0.97
C ALA A 247 -1.17 9.73 2.27
N ILE A 248 -1.05 8.40 2.17
CA ILE A 248 -0.78 7.53 3.32
C ILE A 248 0.58 7.89 3.95
N GLN A 249 1.66 7.91 3.15
CA GLN A 249 3.00 8.20 3.66
C GLN A 249 3.12 9.60 4.27
N ALA A 250 2.40 10.58 3.73
CA ALA A 250 2.37 11.94 4.27
C ALA A 250 1.58 12.05 5.58
N TYR A 251 0.57 11.21 5.79
CA TYR A 251 -0.14 11.13 7.06
C TYR A 251 0.72 10.46 8.14
N GLU A 252 1.40 9.35 7.82
CA GLU A 252 2.36 8.70 8.73
C GLU A 252 3.44 9.69 9.20
N LEU A 253 4.01 10.46 8.26
CA LEU A 253 4.99 11.50 8.56
C LEU A 253 4.40 12.69 9.34
N GLU A 254 3.08 12.97 9.23
CA GLU A 254 2.42 14.02 10.02
C GLU A 254 2.22 13.60 11.49
N GLU A 255 1.94 12.32 11.74
CA GLU A 255 1.88 11.75 13.10
C GLU A 255 3.26 11.78 13.81
N ASP A 256 4.36 11.74 13.05
CA ASP A 256 5.74 11.99 13.55
C ASP A 256 6.06 13.50 13.75
N ASP A 257 5.06 14.32 14.09
CA ASP A 257 5.13 15.77 14.30
C ASP A 257 5.65 16.60 13.08
N ARG A 258 5.77 16.03 11.88
CA ARG A 258 6.29 16.77 10.70
C ARG A 258 5.16 17.61 10.08
N PRO A 259 5.34 18.94 9.87
CA PRO A 259 4.33 19.78 9.24
C PRO A 259 3.90 19.23 7.87
N ILE A 260 2.60 19.19 7.59
CA ILE A 260 2.01 18.53 6.41
C ILE A 260 2.65 18.89 5.06
N GLY A 261 3.13 20.12 4.88
CA GLY A 261 3.86 20.53 3.67
C GLY A 261 5.23 19.86 3.50
N ILE A 262 5.94 19.62 4.61
CA ILE A 262 7.19 18.86 4.66
C ILE A 262 6.89 17.37 4.49
N ALA A 263 5.89 16.86 5.21
CA ALA A 263 5.44 15.46 5.12
C ALA A 263 5.08 15.07 3.67
N LEU A 264 4.32 15.92 2.96
CA LEU A 264 3.98 15.72 1.54
C LEU A 264 5.19 15.79 0.60
N ALA A 265 6.17 16.67 0.87
CA ALA A 265 7.39 16.75 0.08
C ALA A 265 8.24 15.48 0.24
N MET A 266 8.43 15.03 1.48
CA MET A 266 9.15 13.81 1.80
C MET A 266 8.45 12.56 1.25
N ALA A 267 7.15 12.41 1.48
CA ALA A 267 6.35 11.29 0.97
C ALA A 267 6.46 11.11 -0.55
N ARG A 268 6.49 12.21 -1.33
CA ARG A 268 6.70 12.16 -2.79
C ARG A 268 8.08 11.65 -3.18
N LEU A 269 9.11 11.91 -2.37
CA LEU A 269 10.48 11.42 -2.60
C LEU A 269 10.61 9.94 -2.17
N MET A 270 10.02 9.56 -1.05
CA MET A 270 10.00 8.17 -0.55
C MET A 270 9.24 7.24 -1.50
N VAL A 271 8.10 7.67 -2.03
CA VAL A 271 7.37 6.96 -3.10
C VAL A 271 8.21 6.81 -4.40
N GLN A 272 9.21 7.65 -4.61
CA GLN A 272 10.18 7.53 -5.71
C GLN A 272 11.45 6.75 -5.33
N GLY A 273 11.45 6.05 -4.19
CA GLY A 273 12.54 5.19 -3.74
C GLY A 273 13.68 5.89 -2.99
N ALA A 274 13.51 7.14 -2.55
CA ALA A 274 14.45 7.74 -1.60
C ALA A 274 14.25 7.15 -0.19
N SER A 275 15.33 7.02 0.60
CA SER A 275 15.18 6.81 2.04
C SER A 275 14.52 8.03 2.70
N GLU A 276 13.93 7.84 3.87
CA GLU A 276 13.41 8.94 4.69
C GLU A 276 14.51 9.98 5.00
N ASP A 277 15.71 9.50 5.33
CA ASP A 277 16.92 10.30 5.58
C ASP A 277 17.31 11.18 4.37
N ALA A 278 17.29 10.60 3.17
CA ALA A 278 17.56 11.31 1.92
C ALA A 278 16.41 12.27 1.56
N ALA A 279 15.16 11.91 1.85
CA ALA A 279 13.98 12.74 1.62
C ALA A 279 13.95 13.98 2.53
N GLU A 280 14.24 13.81 3.83
CA GLU A 280 14.40 14.91 4.79
C GLU A 280 15.53 15.84 4.35
N SER A 281 16.72 15.29 4.07
CA SER A 281 17.88 16.09 3.65
C SER A 281 17.63 16.82 2.32
N THR A 282 16.93 16.20 1.37
CA THR A 282 16.50 16.87 0.13
C THR A 282 15.55 18.03 0.42
N THR A 283 14.60 17.85 1.33
CA THR A 283 13.58 18.86 1.67
C THR A 283 14.21 20.05 2.40
N ASP A 284 15.16 19.81 3.31
CA ASP A 284 15.94 20.87 3.96
C ASP A 284 16.79 21.66 2.94
N LEU A 285 17.45 20.99 2.00
CA LEU A 285 18.23 21.67 0.95
C LEU A 285 17.38 22.55 0.04
N ILE A 286 16.16 22.10 -0.32
CA ILE A 286 15.20 22.94 -1.07
C ILE A 286 14.81 24.18 -0.25
N ARG A 287 14.60 24.03 1.07
CA ARG A 287 14.32 25.16 1.98
C ARG A 287 15.50 26.12 2.13
N MET A 288 16.74 25.64 1.97
CA MET A 288 17.94 26.47 1.88
C MET A 288 18.08 27.21 0.54
N GLY A 289 17.20 26.95 -0.45
CA GLY A 289 17.25 27.55 -1.78
C GLY A 289 18.12 26.81 -2.80
N VAL A 290 18.56 25.58 -2.50
CA VAL A 290 19.25 24.73 -3.50
C VAL A 290 18.23 24.24 -4.52
N GLU A 291 18.57 24.35 -5.81
CA GLU A 291 17.68 23.90 -6.90
C GLU A 291 17.25 22.45 -6.75
N THR A 292 15.97 22.15 -6.93
CA THR A 292 15.37 20.82 -6.69
C THR A 292 16.16 19.63 -7.28
N PRO A 293 16.68 19.67 -8.53
CA PRO A 293 17.48 18.57 -9.07
C PRO A 293 18.80 18.35 -8.31
N LEU A 294 19.48 19.43 -7.92
CA LEU A 294 20.73 19.39 -7.15
C LEU A 294 20.46 18.99 -5.71
N ALA A 295 19.41 19.54 -5.08
CA ALA A 295 18.99 19.19 -3.73
C ALA A 295 18.66 17.70 -3.60
N ARG A 296 17.96 17.11 -4.58
CA ARG A 296 17.70 15.67 -4.64
C ARG A 296 18.99 14.86 -4.75
N ARG A 297 19.89 15.23 -5.67
CA ARG A 297 21.17 14.53 -5.88
C ARG A 297 22.07 14.61 -4.63
N ALA A 298 22.03 15.73 -3.90
CA ALA A 298 22.75 15.93 -2.65
C ALA A 298 22.10 15.15 -1.49
N GLY A 299 20.77 15.16 -1.35
CA GLY A 299 20.04 14.37 -0.36
C GLY A 299 20.31 12.87 -0.50
N GLN A 300 20.35 12.35 -1.73
CA GLN A 300 20.74 10.96 -2.04
C GLN A 300 22.15 10.58 -1.56
N THR A 301 23.03 11.53 -1.22
CA THR A 301 24.33 11.18 -0.63
C THR A 301 24.23 10.68 0.81
N ARG A 302 23.08 10.87 1.50
CA ARG A 302 22.76 10.18 2.77
C ARG A 302 22.84 8.66 2.62
N ASP A 303 22.25 8.14 1.53
CA ASP A 303 22.24 6.70 1.21
C ASP A 303 23.67 6.18 0.90
N ALA A 304 24.58 7.08 0.50
CA ALA A 304 26.00 6.82 0.31
C ALA A 304 26.87 7.06 1.56
N GLY A 305 26.25 7.23 2.74
CA GLY A 305 26.93 7.34 4.04
C GLY A 305 27.37 8.74 4.46
N LEU A 306 26.95 9.81 3.77
CA LEU A 306 27.14 11.17 4.29
C LEU A 306 26.18 11.44 5.45
N THR A 307 26.67 12.12 6.49
CA THR A 307 25.83 12.56 7.61
C THR A 307 24.92 13.73 7.20
N ARG A 308 23.85 14.01 7.95
CA ARG A 308 23.01 15.21 7.74
C ARG A 308 23.83 16.50 7.65
N GLY A 309 24.78 16.70 8.57
CA GLY A 309 25.67 17.86 8.56
C GLY A 309 26.61 17.90 7.35
N SER A 310 27.07 16.74 6.86
CA SER A 310 27.83 16.65 5.61
C SER A 310 26.99 17.10 4.42
N VAL A 311 25.71 16.72 4.35
CA VAL A 311 24.79 17.12 3.28
C VAL A 311 24.44 18.61 3.34
N GLU A 312 24.29 19.17 4.55
CA GLU A 312 24.16 20.63 4.74
C GLU A 312 25.40 21.38 4.20
N VAL A 313 26.60 20.84 4.39
CA VAL A 313 27.84 21.37 3.82
C VAL A 313 27.86 21.28 2.29
N VAL A 314 27.36 20.18 1.68
CA VAL A 314 27.14 20.11 0.22
C VAL A 314 26.20 21.24 -0.23
N GLY A 315 25.10 21.46 0.48
CA GLY A 315 24.16 22.55 0.19
C GLY A 315 24.80 23.93 0.20
N LYS A 316 25.59 24.23 1.24
CA LYS A 316 26.33 25.50 1.36
C LYS A 316 27.33 25.70 0.23
N ALA A 317 28.08 24.65 -0.14
CA ALA A 317 29.03 24.72 -1.25
C ALA A 317 28.32 24.93 -2.61
N LEU A 318 27.20 24.25 -2.86
CA LEU A 318 26.38 24.46 -4.07
C LEU A 318 25.87 25.90 -4.19
N LEU A 319 25.40 26.50 -3.08
CA LEU A 319 24.98 27.91 -3.05
C LEU A 319 26.15 28.89 -3.30
N SER A 320 27.36 28.51 -2.88
CA SER A 320 28.61 29.21 -3.22
C SER A 320 29.14 28.95 -4.63
N LYS A 321 28.35 28.30 -5.51
CA LYS A 321 28.65 27.99 -6.92
C LYS A 321 29.74 26.94 -7.17
N TYR A 322 30.14 26.16 -6.16
CA TYR A 322 30.93 24.96 -6.39
C TYR A 322 30.10 23.93 -7.17
N THR A 323 30.75 23.14 -8.03
CA THR A 323 30.10 22.02 -8.69
C THR A 323 29.68 20.96 -7.66
N PHE A 324 28.76 20.08 -8.07
CA PHE A 324 28.30 18.98 -7.22
C PHE A 324 29.44 18.08 -6.71
N GLU A 325 30.48 17.85 -7.53
CA GLU A 325 31.59 16.97 -7.19
C GLU A 325 32.56 17.62 -6.20
N GLU A 326 32.88 18.90 -6.41
CA GLU A 326 33.65 19.72 -5.46
C GLU A 326 32.92 19.84 -4.12
N ALA A 327 31.61 20.14 -4.14
CA ALA A 327 30.78 20.22 -2.94
C ALA A 327 30.79 18.90 -2.12
N VAL A 328 30.75 17.75 -2.79
CA VAL A 328 30.87 16.43 -2.13
C VAL A 328 32.30 16.17 -1.62
N ARG A 329 33.36 16.60 -2.31
CA ARG A 329 34.75 16.51 -1.81
C ARG A 329 34.94 17.37 -0.56
N ILE A 330 34.48 18.63 -0.58
CA ILE A 330 34.46 19.56 0.57
C ILE A 330 33.71 18.94 1.75
N ALA A 331 32.51 18.39 1.53
CA ALA A 331 31.72 17.74 2.58
C ALA A 331 32.39 16.49 3.17
N ARG A 332 33.10 15.69 2.37
CA ARG A 332 33.85 14.52 2.85
C ARG A 332 35.06 14.93 3.69
N ARG A 333 35.83 15.95 3.27
CA ARG A 333 36.91 16.56 4.09
C ARG A 333 36.36 17.06 5.42
N HIS A 334 35.20 17.72 5.40
CA HIS A 334 34.52 18.20 6.61
C HIS A 334 34.09 17.05 7.55
N GLN A 335 33.54 15.96 7.00
CA GLN A 335 33.20 14.77 7.77
C GLN A 335 34.41 14.09 8.42
N SER A 336 35.62 14.26 7.87
CA SER A 336 36.89 13.85 8.48
C SER A 336 37.43 14.81 9.54
N GLY A 337 36.70 15.86 9.92
CA GLY A 337 37.09 16.82 10.96
C GLY A 337 37.91 18.03 10.47
N ILE A 338 38.08 18.20 9.15
CA ILE A 338 38.67 19.41 8.58
C ILE A 338 37.63 20.54 8.64
N SER A 339 38.01 21.76 9.01
CA SER A 339 37.05 22.87 9.02
C SER A 339 36.54 23.19 7.61
N PHE A 340 35.34 23.77 7.51
CA PHE A 340 34.73 24.11 6.21
C PHE A 340 35.66 25.03 5.39
N ALA A 341 36.18 26.10 5.99
CA ALA A 341 37.12 27.01 5.35
C ALA A 341 38.35 26.28 4.76
N LYS A 342 39.03 25.43 5.56
CA LYS A 342 40.18 24.64 5.08
C LYS A 342 39.81 23.60 4.03
N SER A 343 38.57 23.12 4.05
CA SER A 343 38.08 22.17 3.06
C SER A 343 37.82 22.83 1.71
N VAL A 344 37.44 24.11 1.72
CA VAL A 344 37.27 25.01 0.55
C VAL A 344 38.63 25.48 0.03
N GLU A 345 39.52 25.97 0.89
CA GLU A 345 40.91 26.37 0.55
C GLU A 345 41.74 25.26 -0.11
N ALA A 346 41.36 23.98 0.08
CA ALA A 346 42.00 22.82 -0.53
C ALA A 346 41.32 22.35 -1.83
N GLU A 347 40.36 23.13 -2.34
CA GLU A 347 39.61 22.90 -3.57
C GLU A 347 39.79 24.04 -4.60
N ASP A 348 40.02 25.28 -4.13
CA ASP A 348 40.37 26.46 -4.92
C ASP A 348 41.82 26.41 -5.49
#